data_AF-A0A935BV54-F1
#
_entry.id   AF-A0A935BV54-F1
#
_cell.length_a   1.000
_cell.length_b   1.000
_cell.length_c   1.000
_cell.angle_alpha   90.00
_cell.angle_beta   90.00
_cell.angle_gamma   90.00
#
_symmetry.space_group_name_H-M   'P 1'
#
loop_
_entity.id
_entity.type
_entity.pdbx_description
1 polymer ?
#
loop_
_entity_poly.entity_id
_entity_poly.type
_entity_poly.pdbx_seq_one_letter_code
_entity_poly.pdbx_strand_id
1 'polypeptide(L)'
;MDTDRSLLMLTSASEVASAFGISGRLSKLFGGHWWHAILACLIYAALYAVALLVEVAYQYDRYGSSAVWVAGGAFTWIFATSLAGLACDWKITSRGGTNGLKASIGIFLLSAMLLFVALCFYLPSNPVTESTLQAYPAQAAYLKTIIYFVILLLFFFLPPYHFVLATQRECLAGRHDWVSGLFSGEKMSVTSRGSIYPKFGVLVAILVVMMAITLFLHQNLMNHLKPGPYMGLFSNLIFTRLALFYALAGECLLWYYMALNELKRECIAVLRISVSRKQS
;
A
#
# COMPACT_ATOMS: atom_id res chain seq x y z
N MET A 1 -0.66 39.36 33.34
CA MET A 1 -1.19 39.63 31.98
C MET A 1 -0.35 38.99 30.86
N ASP A 2 0.89 38.55 31.10
CA ASP A 2 1.72 37.92 30.05
C ASP A 2 1.38 36.46 29.73
N THR A 3 0.67 35.76 30.63
CA THR A 3 0.27 34.36 30.45
C THR A 3 -0.78 34.18 29.35
N ASP A 4 -1.71 35.12 29.18
CA ASP A 4 -2.76 35.03 28.15
C ASP A 4 -2.21 35.34 26.75
N ARG A 5 -1.27 36.28 26.63
CA ARG A 5 -0.60 36.56 25.35
C ARG A 5 0.26 35.40 24.87
N SER A 6 0.96 34.72 25.79
CA SER A 6 1.78 33.55 25.46
C SER A 6 0.92 32.35 25.05
N LEU A 7 -0.24 32.14 25.69
CA LEU A 7 -1.22 31.12 25.26
C LEU A 7 -1.83 31.42 23.89
N LEU A 8 -2.28 32.65 23.64
CA LEU A 8 -2.87 33.06 22.36
C LEU A 8 -1.87 33.02 21.18
N MET A 9 -0.58 33.19 21.46
CA MET A 9 0.47 33.10 20.43
C MET A 9 0.96 31.67 20.17
N LEU A 10 0.91 30.78 21.17
CA LEU A 10 1.19 29.34 21.00
C LEU A 10 0.12 28.65 20.14
N THR A 11 -1.14 29.05 20.29
CA THR A 11 -2.22 28.67 19.38
C THR A 11 -1.92 29.15 17.97
N SER A 12 -1.46 30.39 17.74
CA SER A 12 -1.28 30.88 16.36
C SER A 12 -0.19 30.18 15.56
N ALA A 13 0.94 29.77 16.17
CA ALA A 13 2.00 29.07 15.44
C ALA A 13 1.64 27.62 15.12
N SER A 14 0.97 26.94 16.05
CA SER A 14 0.44 25.59 15.82
C SER A 14 -0.76 25.62 14.85
N GLU A 15 -1.58 26.67 14.86
CA GLU A 15 -2.64 26.95 13.89
C GLU A 15 -2.07 27.25 12.50
N VAL A 16 -0.99 28.00 12.36
CA VAL A 16 -0.37 28.29 11.05
C VAL A 16 0.31 27.04 10.48
N ALA A 17 1.04 26.28 11.31
CA ALA A 17 1.63 25.01 10.86
C ALA A 17 0.57 23.95 10.56
N SER A 18 -0.53 23.90 11.30
CA SER A 18 -1.67 23.03 10.97
C SER A 18 -2.51 23.56 9.81
N ALA A 19 -2.50 24.86 9.50
CA ALA A 19 -3.18 25.42 8.33
C ALA A 19 -2.41 25.18 7.02
N PHE A 20 -1.07 25.16 7.06
CA PHE A 20 -0.23 25.05 5.86
C PHE A 20 0.59 23.74 5.76
N GLY A 21 0.72 22.99 6.85
CA GLY A 21 1.44 21.72 6.93
C GLY A 21 0.70 20.53 6.31
N ILE A 22 1.41 19.40 6.15
CA ILE A 22 0.84 18.17 5.63
C ILE A 22 -0.26 17.64 6.57
N SER A 23 -0.16 17.91 7.87
CA SER A 23 -1.19 17.54 8.85
C SER A 23 -2.52 18.27 8.63
N GLY A 24 -2.47 19.52 8.17
CA GLY A 24 -3.66 20.31 7.77
C GLY A 24 -4.48 19.70 6.64
N ARG A 25 -3.84 18.84 5.84
CA ARG A 25 -4.49 18.16 4.73
C ARG A 25 -5.29 16.93 5.17
N LEU A 26 -5.27 16.55 6.46
CA LEU A 26 -5.99 15.37 6.95
C LEU A 26 -7.52 15.45 6.71
N SER A 27 -8.07 16.66 6.66
CA SER A 27 -9.49 16.90 6.35
C SER A 27 -9.85 16.70 4.87
N LYS A 28 -8.84 16.71 3.97
CA LYS A 28 -9.02 16.47 2.53
C LYS A 28 -9.11 14.96 2.25
N LEU A 29 -9.65 14.63 1.07
CA LEU A 29 -9.77 13.23 0.61
C LEU A 29 -8.44 12.46 0.78
N PHE A 30 -8.52 11.28 1.40
CA PHE A 30 -7.37 10.41 1.68
C PHE A 30 -6.25 11.11 2.47
N GLY A 31 -6.62 12.04 3.37
CA GLY A 31 -5.67 12.80 4.18
C GLY A 31 -4.76 13.74 3.38
N GLY A 32 -5.15 14.09 2.15
CA GLY A 32 -4.35 14.87 1.22
C GLY A 32 -3.49 14.05 0.27
N HIS A 33 -3.57 12.71 0.34
CA HIS A 33 -2.74 11.76 -0.42
C HIS A 33 -3.51 11.07 -1.56
N TRP A 34 -4.49 11.77 -2.16
CA TRP A 34 -5.39 11.20 -3.17
C TRP A 34 -4.65 10.64 -4.39
N TRP A 35 -3.54 11.26 -4.82
CA TRP A 35 -2.74 10.77 -5.94
C TRP A 35 -2.13 9.39 -5.66
N HIS A 36 -1.49 9.24 -4.50
CA HIS A 36 -0.95 7.95 -4.05
C HIS A 36 -2.07 6.91 -3.93
N ALA A 37 -3.19 7.27 -3.28
CA ALA A 37 -4.33 6.36 -3.13
C ALA A 37 -4.83 5.84 -4.49
N ILE A 38 -5.04 6.72 -5.47
CA ILE A 38 -5.49 6.31 -6.81
C ILE A 38 -4.42 5.47 -7.52
N LEU A 39 -3.18 5.95 -7.57
CA LEU A 39 -2.10 5.28 -8.29
C LEU A 39 -1.80 3.89 -7.73
N ALA A 40 -1.65 3.77 -6.41
CA ALA A 40 -1.41 2.51 -5.74
C ALA A 40 -2.60 1.54 -5.92
N CYS A 41 -3.85 2.02 -5.82
CA CYS A 41 -5.02 1.20 -6.11
C CYS A 41 -5.10 0.75 -7.57
N LEU A 42 -4.72 1.59 -8.54
CA LEU A 42 -4.67 1.23 -9.96
C LEU A 42 -3.65 0.12 -10.21
N ILE A 43 -2.42 0.28 -9.70
CA ILE A 43 -1.36 -0.73 -9.87
C ILE A 43 -1.75 -2.03 -9.16
N TYR A 44 -2.31 -1.94 -7.95
CA TYR A 44 -2.77 -3.10 -7.18
C TYR A 44 -3.91 -3.84 -7.90
N ALA A 45 -4.89 -3.13 -8.48
CA ALA A 45 -5.94 -3.76 -9.27
C ALA A 45 -5.40 -4.40 -10.56
N ALA A 46 -4.44 -3.75 -11.22
CA ALA A 46 -3.77 -4.29 -12.41
C ALA A 46 -3.03 -5.60 -12.12
N LEU A 47 -2.44 -5.75 -10.91
CA LEU A 47 -1.81 -7.01 -10.49
C LEU A 47 -2.78 -8.20 -10.52
N TYR A 48 -4.00 -8.03 -10.03
CA TYR A 48 -5.02 -9.09 -10.04
C TYR A 48 -5.48 -9.41 -11.46
N ALA A 49 -5.73 -8.38 -12.27
CA ALA A 49 -6.16 -8.55 -13.66
C ALA A 49 -5.11 -9.28 -14.50
N VAL A 50 -3.84 -8.84 -14.43
CA VAL A 50 -2.74 -9.48 -15.15
C VAL A 50 -2.49 -10.88 -14.62
N ALA A 51 -2.57 -11.11 -13.30
CA ALA A 51 -2.45 -12.46 -12.75
C ALA A 51 -3.49 -13.41 -13.34
N LEU A 52 -4.74 -12.96 -13.51
CA LEU A 52 -5.79 -13.80 -14.12
C LEU A 52 -5.43 -14.16 -15.56
N LEU A 53 -4.96 -13.19 -16.34
CA LEU A 53 -4.54 -13.41 -17.72
C LEU A 53 -3.36 -14.39 -17.81
N VAL A 54 -2.40 -14.33 -16.87
CA VAL A 54 -1.28 -15.28 -16.80
C VAL A 54 -1.78 -16.72 -16.67
N GLU A 55 -2.75 -16.96 -15.78
CA GLU A 55 -3.20 -18.33 -15.48
C GLU A 55 -3.95 -19.00 -16.64
N VAL A 56 -4.46 -18.23 -17.60
CA VAL A 56 -5.17 -18.74 -18.79
C VAL A 56 -4.39 -18.59 -20.09
N ALA A 57 -3.20 -17.97 -20.06
CA ALA A 57 -2.46 -17.60 -21.27
C ALA A 57 -2.08 -18.80 -22.15
N TYR A 58 -1.73 -19.95 -21.56
CA TYR A 58 -1.37 -21.16 -22.33
C TYR A 58 -2.54 -21.77 -23.11
N GLN A 59 -3.79 -21.43 -22.75
CA GLN A 59 -5.01 -21.86 -23.44
C GLN A 59 -5.80 -20.64 -23.96
N TYR A 60 -5.09 -19.65 -24.51
CA TYR A 60 -5.69 -18.40 -24.97
C TYR A 60 -6.78 -18.62 -26.04
N ASP A 61 -6.66 -19.63 -26.91
CA ASP A 61 -7.72 -19.97 -27.88
C ASP A 61 -9.07 -20.27 -27.23
N ARG A 62 -9.05 -20.88 -26.04
CA ARG A 62 -10.25 -21.29 -25.33
C ARG A 62 -10.80 -20.19 -24.42
N TYR A 63 -9.91 -19.44 -23.77
CA TYR A 63 -10.27 -18.51 -22.70
C TYR A 63 -10.03 -17.04 -23.03
N GLY A 64 -9.31 -16.71 -24.10
CA GLY A 64 -8.76 -15.36 -24.34
C GLY A 64 -9.83 -14.27 -24.37
N SER A 65 -10.88 -14.45 -25.16
CA SER A 65 -11.96 -13.46 -25.29
C SER A 65 -12.72 -13.25 -23.97
N SER A 66 -13.08 -14.33 -23.27
CA SER A 66 -13.76 -14.22 -21.97
C SER A 66 -12.83 -13.70 -20.87
N ALA A 67 -11.54 -14.04 -20.90
CA ALA A 67 -10.58 -13.69 -19.87
C ALA A 67 -10.34 -12.18 -19.79
N VAL A 68 -10.36 -11.47 -20.93
CA VAL A 68 -10.23 -10.01 -20.93
C VAL A 68 -11.39 -9.34 -20.20
N TRP A 69 -12.62 -9.80 -20.44
CA TRP A 69 -13.81 -9.28 -19.74
C TRP A 69 -13.79 -9.61 -18.25
N VAL A 70 -13.44 -10.84 -17.89
CA VAL A 70 -13.32 -11.25 -16.48
C VAL A 70 -12.18 -10.48 -15.78
N ALA A 71 -11.05 -10.25 -16.45
CA ALA A 71 -9.95 -9.44 -15.94
C ALA A 71 -10.38 -7.98 -15.73
N GLY A 72 -11.14 -7.39 -16.66
CA GLY A 72 -11.70 -6.05 -16.50
C GLY A 72 -12.68 -5.95 -15.32
N GLY A 73 -13.50 -6.96 -15.10
CA GLY A 73 -14.36 -7.09 -13.92
C GLY A 73 -13.56 -7.19 -12.63
N ALA A 74 -12.54 -8.07 -12.59
CA ALA A 74 -11.64 -8.24 -11.45
C ALA A 74 -10.88 -6.94 -11.13
N PHE A 75 -10.38 -6.24 -12.15
CA PHE A 75 -9.74 -4.94 -12.02
C PHE A 75 -10.67 -3.93 -11.36
N THR A 76 -11.88 -3.76 -11.91
CA THR A 76 -12.84 -2.77 -11.42
C THR A 76 -13.27 -3.05 -9.98
N TRP A 77 -13.51 -4.33 -9.66
CA TRP A 77 -13.82 -4.79 -8.31
C TRP A 77 -12.72 -4.45 -7.32
N ILE A 78 -11.48 -4.89 -7.58
CA ILE A 78 -10.35 -4.65 -6.69
C ILE A 78 -10.04 -3.17 -6.57
N PHE A 79 -10.13 -2.40 -7.66
CA PHE A 79 -9.90 -0.96 -7.61
C PHE A 79 -10.91 -0.26 -6.69
N ALA A 80 -12.21 -0.55 -6.88
CA ALA A 80 -13.27 0.05 -6.08
C ALA A 80 -13.18 -0.32 -4.59
N THR A 81 -12.95 -1.60 -4.28
CA THR A 81 -12.83 -2.06 -2.89
C THR A 81 -11.55 -1.57 -2.22
N SER A 82 -10.46 -1.43 -2.99
CA SER A 82 -9.20 -0.85 -2.47
C SER A 82 -9.37 0.62 -2.09
N LEU A 83 -10.00 1.41 -2.97
CA LEU A 83 -10.34 2.80 -2.66
C LEU A 83 -11.28 2.90 -1.45
N ALA A 84 -12.28 2.01 -1.36
CA ALA A 84 -13.18 1.95 -0.21
C ALA A 84 -12.43 1.60 1.08
N GLY A 85 -11.46 0.68 1.03
CA GLY A 85 -10.58 0.32 2.15
C GLY A 85 -9.77 1.51 2.66
N LEU A 86 -9.09 2.22 1.76
CA LEU A 86 -8.32 3.42 2.10
C LEU A 86 -9.20 4.57 2.60
N ALA A 87 -10.39 4.74 2.02
CA ALA A 87 -11.35 5.75 2.45
C ALA A 87 -11.90 5.44 3.86
N CYS A 88 -12.10 4.15 4.16
CA CYS A 88 -12.52 3.68 5.47
C CYS A 88 -11.44 3.94 6.52
N ASP A 89 -10.18 3.58 6.23
CA ASP A 89 -9.04 3.89 7.11
C ASP A 89 -8.94 5.39 7.37
N TRP A 90 -8.94 6.19 6.30
CA TRP A 90 -8.89 7.65 6.41
C TRP A 90 -10.01 8.21 7.30
N LYS A 91 -11.27 7.83 7.06
CA LYS A 91 -12.42 8.32 7.84
C LYS A 91 -12.37 7.90 9.30
N ILE A 92 -11.98 6.66 9.60
CA ILE A 92 -11.89 6.17 10.98
C ILE A 92 -10.73 6.86 11.70
N THR A 93 -9.57 6.91 11.06
CA THR A 93 -8.34 7.46 11.64
C THR A 93 -8.46 8.97 11.84
N SER A 94 -9.03 9.72 10.88
CA SER A 94 -9.23 11.16 11.02
C SER A 94 -10.17 11.54 12.16
N ARG A 95 -11.12 10.67 12.50
CA ARG A 95 -12.05 10.82 13.65
C ARG A 95 -11.47 10.38 14.99
N GLY A 96 -10.19 10.03 15.06
CA GLY A 96 -9.56 9.56 16.30
C GLY A 96 -9.70 8.06 16.57
N GLY A 97 -10.31 7.30 15.66
CA GLY A 97 -10.40 5.85 15.77
C GLY A 97 -9.03 5.17 15.65
N THR A 98 -8.86 4.03 16.33
CA THR A 98 -7.62 3.21 16.29
C THR A 98 -7.77 1.96 15.40
N ASN A 99 -8.97 1.74 14.85
CA ASN A 99 -9.31 0.55 14.09
C ASN A 99 -9.23 0.74 12.56
N GLY A 100 -8.74 1.89 12.08
CA GLY A 100 -8.70 2.22 10.64
C GLY A 100 -7.91 1.20 9.83
N LEU A 101 -6.69 0.85 10.27
CA LEU A 101 -5.87 -0.18 9.64
C LEU A 101 -6.56 -1.55 9.60
N LYS A 102 -7.17 -1.96 10.72
CA LYS A 102 -7.87 -3.27 10.81
C LYS A 102 -9.07 -3.32 9.87
N ALA A 103 -9.84 -2.25 9.80
CA ALA A 103 -10.98 -2.15 8.89
C ALA A 103 -10.54 -2.23 7.43
N SER A 104 -9.46 -1.51 7.07
CA SER A 104 -8.91 -1.57 5.71
C SER A 104 -8.39 -2.97 5.38
N ILE A 105 -7.57 -3.58 6.23
CA ILE A 105 -7.11 -4.97 6.05
C ILE A 105 -8.30 -5.91 5.85
N GLY A 106 -9.36 -5.78 6.67
CA GLY A 106 -10.58 -6.58 6.53
C GLY A 106 -11.25 -6.43 5.16
N ILE A 107 -11.39 -5.19 4.66
CA ILE A 107 -11.98 -4.91 3.34
C ILE A 107 -11.13 -5.53 2.22
N PHE A 108 -9.81 -5.36 2.26
CA PHE A 108 -8.90 -5.91 1.24
C PHE A 108 -8.90 -7.44 1.23
N LEU A 109 -8.83 -8.08 2.39
CA LEU A 109 -8.86 -9.54 2.51
C LEU A 109 -10.21 -10.12 2.08
N LEU A 110 -11.31 -9.52 2.53
CA LEU A 110 -12.65 -9.95 2.12
C LEU A 110 -12.85 -9.80 0.61
N SER A 111 -12.41 -8.68 0.04
CA SER A 111 -12.47 -8.43 -1.40
C SER A 111 -11.66 -9.46 -2.20
N ALA A 112 -10.43 -9.76 -1.77
CA ALA A 112 -9.59 -10.76 -2.42
C ALA A 112 -10.19 -12.17 -2.31
N MET A 113 -10.75 -12.52 -1.15
CA MET A 113 -11.42 -13.80 -0.93
C MET A 113 -12.67 -13.95 -1.81
N LEU A 114 -13.53 -12.93 -1.86
CA LEU A 114 -14.73 -12.94 -2.70
C LEU A 114 -14.38 -13.03 -4.18
N LEU A 115 -13.37 -12.29 -4.62
CA LEU A 115 -12.87 -12.39 -5.98
C LEU A 115 -12.34 -13.81 -6.26
N PHE A 116 -11.56 -14.39 -5.36
CA PHE A 116 -11.05 -15.76 -5.52
C PHE A 116 -12.18 -16.77 -5.65
N VAL A 117 -13.18 -16.73 -4.76
CA VAL A 117 -14.36 -17.61 -4.81
C VAL A 117 -15.11 -17.45 -6.14
N ALA A 118 -15.32 -16.21 -6.60
CA ALA A 118 -15.95 -15.96 -7.89
C ALA A 118 -15.13 -16.56 -9.05
N LEU A 119 -13.80 -16.44 -8.99
CA LEU A 119 -12.91 -16.97 -10.02
C LEU A 119 -12.76 -18.49 -9.98
N CYS A 120 -13.04 -19.16 -8.86
CA CYS A 120 -13.12 -20.63 -8.83
C CYS A 120 -14.22 -21.19 -9.77
N PHE A 121 -15.27 -20.41 -10.06
CA PHE A 121 -16.29 -20.79 -11.04
C PHE A 121 -15.85 -20.59 -12.49
N TYR A 122 -14.75 -19.87 -12.72
CA TYR A 122 -14.23 -19.55 -14.05
C TYR A 122 -12.92 -20.29 -14.36
N LEU A 123 -11.97 -20.29 -13.43
CA LEU A 123 -10.66 -20.89 -13.59
C LEU A 123 -10.75 -22.42 -13.51
N PRO A 124 -10.08 -23.16 -14.42
CA PRO A 124 -10.10 -24.60 -14.40
C PRO A 124 -9.35 -25.17 -13.19
N SER A 125 -9.85 -26.31 -12.68
CA SER A 125 -9.22 -27.10 -11.61
C SER A 125 -8.06 -27.97 -12.09
N ASN A 126 -7.69 -27.87 -13.37
CA ASN A 126 -6.56 -28.59 -13.98
C ASN A 126 -5.40 -27.62 -14.28
N PRO A 127 -4.16 -28.10 -14.36
CA PRO A 127 -3.02 -27.26 -14.74
C PRO A 127 -3.16 -26.75 -16.18
N VAL A 128 -3.08 -25.43 -16.35
CA VAL A 128 -3.13 -24.77 -17.67
C VAL A 128 -1.73 -24.46 -18.18
N THR A 129 -0.81 -24.11 -17.27
CA THR A 129 0.59 -23.83 -17.62
C THR A 129 1.32 -25.13 -17.87
N GLU A 130 1.90 -25.27 -19.06
CA GLU A 130 2.71 -26.43 -19.41
C GLU A 130 4.16 -26.25 -18.95
N SER A 131 4.56 -26.99 -17.92
CA SER A 131 5.92 -27.01 -17.39
C SER A 131 6.48 -28.42 -17.35
N THR A 132 7.81 -28.54 -17.36
CA THR A 132 8.54 -29.78 -17.03
C THR A 132 8.52 -30.07 -15.52
N LEU A 133 8.14 -29.09 -14.70
CA LEU A 133 7.85 -29.25 -13.27
C LEU A 133 6.35 -29.57 -13.05
N GLN A 134 6.01 -30.10 -11.87
CA GLN A 134 4.62 -30.31 -11.48
C GLN A 134 3.88 -28.97 -11.41
N ALA A 135 3.03 -28.71 -12.41
CA ALA A 135 2.25 -27.48 -12.50
C ALA A 135 1.02 -27.54 -11.59
N TYR A 136 0.74 -26.42 -10.92
CA TYR A 136 -0.47 -26.28 -10.12
C TYR A 136 -1.71 -26.10 -11.02
N PRO A 137 -2.90 -26.52 -10.56
CA PRO A 137 -4.16 -26.06 -11.11
C PRO A 137 -4.21 -24.53 -11.21
N ALA A 138 -4.91 -23.99 -12.23
CA ALA A 138 -5.02 -22.53 -12.40
C ALA A 138 -5.60 -21.84 -11.15
N GLN A 139 -6.57 -22.48 -10.48
CA GLN A 139 -7.11 -22.00 -9.20
C GLN A 139 -6.03 -21.89 -8.11
N ALA A 140 -5.20 -22.93 -7.95
CA ALA A 140 -4.16 -22.94 -6.91
C ALA A 140 -3.01 -21.98 -7.23
N ALA A 141 -2.63 -21.85 -8.50
CA ALA A 141 -1.64 -20.89 -8.96
C ALA A 141 -2.12 -19.44 -8.76
N TYR A 142 -3.39 -19.16 -9.03
CA TYR A 142 -3.99 -17.86 -8.77
C TYR A 142 -4.05 -17.53 -7.27
N LEU A 143 -4.45 -18.49 -6.42
CA LEU A 143 -4.45 -18.32 -4.96
C LEU A 143 -3.05 -18.01 -4.42
N LYS A 144 -2.04 -18.76 -4.88
CA LYS A 144 -0.63 -18.50 -4.54
C LYS A 144 -0.23 -17.07 -4.91
N THR A 145 -0.68 -16.60 -6.06
CA THR A 145 -0.42 -15.23 -6.52
C THR A 145 -1.12 -14.18 -5.64
N ILE A 146 -2.37 -14.41 -5.23
CA ILE A 146 -3.08 -13.55 -4.28
C ILE A 146 -2.31 -13.44 -2.95
N ILE A 147 -1.77 -14.55 -2.44
CA ILE A 147 -0.99 -14.54 -1.19
C ILE A 147 0.21 -13.59 -1.31
N TYR A 148 0.92 -13.60 -2.44
CA TYR A 148 2.01 -12.64 -2.66
C TYR A 148 1.53 -11.18 -2.70
N PHE A 149 0.38 -10.91 -3.30
CA PHE A 149 -0.22 -9.56 -3.33
C PHE A 149 -0.65 -9.10 -1.94
N VAL A 150 -1.18 -10.00 -1.11
CA VAL A 150 -1.54 -9.72 0.29
C VAL A 150 -0.29 -9.42 1.12
N ILE A 151 0.80 -10.18 0.95
CA ILE A 151 2.08 -9.89 1.61
C ILE A 151 2.56 -8.49 1.23
N LEU A 152 2.58 -8.17 -0.07
CA LEU A 152 2.97 -6.84 -0.56
C LEU A 152 2.13 -5.73 0.09
N LEU A 153 0.82 -5.93 0.14
CA LEU A 153 -0.13 -5.01 0.74
C LEU A 153 0.12 -4.80 2.25
N LEU A 154 0.39 -5.88 2.99
CA LEU A 154 0.59 -5.85 4.44
C LEU A 154 1.94 -5.26 4.87
N PHE A 155 2.92 -5.17 3.98
CA PHE A 155 4.21 -4.55 4.30
C PHE A 155 4.34 -3.14 3.75
N PHE A 156 3.96 -2.94 2.48
CA PHE A 156 4.32 -1.73 1.75
C PHE A 156 3.15 -0.77 1.57
N PHE A 157 1.91 -1.25 1.55
CA PHE A 157 0.77 -0.39 1.21
C PHE A 157 0.02 0.10 2.46
N LEU A 158 -0.65 -0.80 3.19
CA LEU A 158 -1.57 -0.38 4.25
C LEU A 158 -0.88 0.17 5.50
N PRO A 159 0.15 -0.49 6.09
CA PRO A 159 0.76 0.05 7.31
C PRO A 159 1.45 1.42 7.09
N PRO A 160 2.24 1.63 6.02
CA PRO A 160 2.81 2.96 5.74
C PRO A 160 1.73 4.02 5.56
N TYR A 161 0.67 3.70 4.82
CA TYR A 161 -0.46 4.60 4.61
C TYR A 161 -1.14 5.00 5.93
N HIS A 162 -1.51 4.01 6.74
CA HIS A 162 -2.13 4.23 8.04
C HIS A 162 -1.22 5.02 8.99
N PHE A 163 0.09 4.72 9.00
CA PHE A 163 1.05 5.41 9.85
C PHE A 163 1.13 6.90 9.54
N VAL A 164 1.15 7.28 8.25
CA VAL A 164 1.13 8.68 7.85
C VAL A 164 -0.13 9.38 8.33
N LEU A 165 -1.32 8.77 8.13
CA LEU A 165 -2.59 9.33 8.60
C LEU A 165 -2.64 9.49 10.12
N ALA A 166 -2.21 8.46 10.85
CA ALA A 166 -2.16 8.49 12.31
C ALA A 166 -1.22 9.60 12.79
N THR A 167 -0.06 9.76 12.14
CA THR A 167 0.93 10.78 12.50
C THR A 167 0.43 12.19 12.18
N GLN A 168 -0.23 12.40 11.03
CA GLN A 168 -0.90 13.67 10.70
C GLN A 168 -1.93 14.05 11.77
N ARG A 169 -2.69 13.07 12.26
CA ARG A 169 -3.65 13.29 13.35
C ARG A 169 -2.97 13.70 14.65
N GLU A 170 -1.89 13.03 15.04
CA GLU A 170 -1.14 13.38 16.25
C GLU A 170 -0.56 14.81 16.17
N CYS A 171 -0.06 15.21 15.00
CA CYS A 171 0.40 16.57 14.75
C CYS A 171 -0.75 17.58 14.85
N LEU A 172 -1.91 17.30 14.25
CA LEU A 172 -3.11 18.14 14.41
C LEU A 172 -3.57 18.27 15.87
N ALA A 173 -3.34 17.24 16.69
CA ALA A 173 -3.63 17.29 18.12
C ALA A 173 -2.55 18.03 18.94
N GLY A 174 -1.61 18.71 18.28
CA GLY A 174 -0.55 19.51 18.91
C GLY A 174 0.65 18.69 19.41
N ARG A 175 0.68 17.36 19.19
CA ARG A 175 1.69 16.45 19.76
C ARG A 175 2.96 16.34 18.90
N HIS A 176 3.44 17.47 18.38
CA HIS A 176 4.61 17.54 17.48
C HIS A 176 5.92 17.08 18.16
N ASP A 177 6.09 17.36 19.46
CA ASP A 177 7.26 16.90 20.24
C ASP A 177 7.38 15.37 20.21
N TRP A 178 6.26 14.67 20.43
CA TRP A 178 6.20 13.21 20.48
C TRP A 178 6.52 12.57 19.14
N VAL A 179 5.95 13.15 18.07
CA VAL A 179 6.19 12.72 16.69
C VAL A 179 7.65 12.95 16.29
N SER A 180 8.24 14.09 16.66
CA SER A 180 9.65 14.38 16.41
C SER A 180 10.59 13.42 17.16
N GLY A 181 10.26 13.09 18.42
CA GLY A 181 10.99 12.09 19.21
C GLY A 181 10.99 10.72 18.56
N LEU A 182 9.87 10.32 17.93
CA LEU A 182 9.74 9.04 17.21
C LEU A 182 10.69 8.94 16.02
N PHE A 183 10.85 10.04 15.28
CA PHE A 183 11.80 10.09 14.17
C PHE A 183 13.26 10.22 14.62
N SER A 184 13.49 10.75 15.81
CA SER A 184 14.83 10.93 16.39
C SER A 184 15.33 9.70 17.15
N GLY A 185 14.45 8.70 17.38
CA GLY A 185 14.79 7.46 18.09
C GLY A 185 14.87 7.64 19.61
N GLU A 186 14.19 8.66 20.16
CA GLU A 186 14.14 8.87 21.59
C GLU A 186 13.37 7.73 22.29
N LYS A 187 13.90 7.22 23.40
CA LYS A 187 13.35 6.05 24.11
C LYS A 187 11.92 6.24 24.66
N MET A 188 11.44 7.48 24.73
CA MET A 188 10.13 7.83 25.29
C MET A 188 9.03 8.11 24.26
N SER A 189 9.35 8.15 22.96
CA SER A 189 8.35 8.35 21.92
C SER A 189 7.64 7.03 21.61
N VAL A 190 6.37 6.91 22.01
CA VAL A 190 5.52 5.75 21.71
C VAL A 190 4.77 6.03 20.41
N THR A 191 4.67 5.04 19.53
CA THR A 191 3.87 5.13 18.30
C THR A 191 2.41 5.47 18.63
N SER A 192 1.73 6.22 17.75
CA SER A 192 0.32 6.53 17.94
C SER A 192 -0.51 5.25 18.16
N ARG A 193 -1.50 5.31 19.08
CA ARG A 193 -2.33 4.15 19.42
C ARG A 193 -2.97 3.56 18.17
N GLY A 194 -2.72 2.26 17.93
CA GLY A 194 -3.24 1.54 16.77
C GLY A 194 -2.35 1.56 15.53
N SER A 195 -1.23 2.30 15.54
CA SER A 195 -0.29 2.37 14.44
C SER A 195 1.00 1.61 14.72
N ILE A 196 1.50 0.92 13.70
CA ILE A 196 2.84 0.33 13.66
C ILE A 196 3.75 1.36 12.99
N TYR A 197 5.00 1.50 13.44
CA TYR A 197 6.00 2.32 12.74
C TYR A 197 6.85 1.43 11.80
N PRO A 198 6.56 1.41 10.49
CA PRO A 198 7.39 0.68 9.56
C PRO A 198 8.65 1.50 9.26
N LYS A 199 9.80 1.03 9.77
CA LYS A 199 11.09 1.67 9.52
C LYS A 199 11.42 1.57 8.02
N PHE A 200 11.71 2.70 7.39
CA PHE A 200 12.03 2.77 5.96
C PHE A 200 13.14 1.79 5.55
N GLY A 201 14.26 1.76 6.29
CA GLY A 201 15.38 0.85 6.00
C GLY A 201 15.02 -0.64 6.08
N VAL A 202 14.08 -1.02 6.98
CA VAL A 202 13.59 -2.39 7.07
C VAL A 202 12.71 -2.72 5.86
N LEU A 203 11.83 -1.81 5.44
CA LEU A 203 11.02 -2.02 4.24
C LEU A 203 11.89 -2.16 2.99
N VAL A 204 12.93 -1.34 2.84
CA VAL A 204 13.89 -1.45 1.73
C VAL A 204 14.60 -2.81 1.76
N ALA A 205 15.07 -3.26 2.93
CA ALA A 205 15.69 -4.58 3.06
C ALA A 205 14.73 -5.72 2.68
N ILE A 206 13.47 -5.65 3.14
CA ILE A 206 12.42 -6.62 2.76
C ILE A 206 12.22 -6.62 1.24
N LEU A 207 12.14 -5.44 0.61
CA LEU A 207 11.97 -5.34 -0.84
C LEU A 207 13.13 -5.98 -1.61
N VAL A 208 14.38 -5.73 -1.18
CA VAL A 208 15.56 -6.34 -1.81
C VAL A 208 15.55 -7.86 -1.67
N VAL A 209 15.21 -8.38 -0.50
CA VAL A 209 15.09 -9.84 -0.27
C VAL A 209 13.99 -10.45 -1.13
N MET A 210 12.80 -9.83 -1.14
CA MET A 210 11.70 -10.25 -2.01
C MET A 210 12.10 -10.20 -3.49
N MET A 211 12.84 -9.17 -3.90
CA MET A 211 13.33 -9.04 -5.27
C MET A 211 14.25 -10.19 -5.66
N ALA A 212 15.24 -10.52 -4.82
CA ALA A 212 16.15 -11.62 -5.06
C ALA A 212 15.42 -12.97 -5.16
N ILE A 213 14.51 -13.26 -4.22
CA ILE A 213 13.73 -14.51 -4.19
C ILE A 213 12.83 -14.62 -5.43
N THR A 214 12.06 -13.57 -5.75
CA THR A 214 11.12 -13.61 -6.87
C THR A 214 11.84 -13.69 -8.21
N LEU A 215 12.96 -12.99 -8.41
CA LEU A 215 13.77 -13.13 -9.63
C LEU A 215 14.33 -14.54 -9.79
N PHE A 216 14.85 -15.14 -8.71
CA PHE A 216 15.33 -16.53 -8.73
C PHE A 216 14.22 -17.51 -9.10
N LEU A 217 13.07 -17.42 -8.43
CA LEU A 217 11.91 -18.28 -8.70
C LEU A 217 11.38 -18.09 -10.12
N HIS A 218 11.39 -16.85 -10.63
CA HIS A 218 10.94 -16.55 -11.98
C HIS A 218 11.89 -17.12 -13.03
N GLN A 219 13.20 -16.92 -12.87
CA GLN A 219 14.20 -17.52 -13.76
C GLN A 219 14.07 -19.05 -13.79
N ASN A 220 13.89 -19.67 -12.62
CA ASN A 220 13.70 -21.11 -12.53
C ASN A 220 12.41 -21.56 -13.26
N LEU A 221 11.31 -20.82 -13.13
CA LEU A 221 10.08 -21.11 -13.87
C LEU A 221 10.32 -21.01 -15.39
N MET A 222 10.95 -19.94 -15.85
CA MET A 222 11.18 -19.68 -17.28
C MET A 222 12.01 -20.78 -17.95
N ASN A 223 13.00 -21.31 -17.24
CA ASN A 223 13.85 -22.41 -17.72
C ASN A 223 13.10 -23.75 -17.85
N HIS A 224 11.96 -23.91 -17.17
CA HIS A 224 11.18 -25.15 -17.12
C HIS A 224 9.83 -25.03 -17.85
N LEU A 225 9.60 -23.97 -18.62
CA LEU A 225 8.41 -23.83 -19.45
C LEU A 225 8.53 -24.72 -20.68
N LYS A 226 7.45 -25.42 -21.03
CA LYS A 226 7.39 -26.13 -22.31
C LYS A 226 7.18 -25.12 -23.44
N PRO A 227 7.90 -25.27 -24.56
CA PRO A 227 7.69 -24.43 -25.73
C PRO A 227 6.27 -24.67 -26.28
N GLY A 228 5.58 -23.58 -26.61
CA GLY A 228 4.23 -23.61 -27.15
C GLY A 228 3.86 -22.27 -27.79
N PRO A 229 2.77 -22.21 -28.57
CA PRO A 229 2.39 -21.02 -29.33
C PRO A 229 2.15 -19.79 -28.45
N TYR A 230 1.74 -19.99 -27.19
CA TYR A 230 1.44 -18.93 -26.21
C TYR A 230 2.55 -18.63 -25.21
N MET A 231 3.72 -19.27 -25.35
CA MET A 231 4.85 -19.05 -24.42
C MET A 231 5.26 -17.57 -24.38
N GLY A 232 5.29 -16.88 -25.53
CA GLY A 232 5.61 -15.45 -25.60
C GLY A 232 4.60 -14.56 -24.86
N LEU A 233 3.30 -14.83 -25.03
CA LEU A 233 2.23 -14.13 -24.32
C LEU A 233 2.34 -14.33 -22.81
N PHE A 234 2.49 -15.58 -22.36
CA PHE A 234 2.66 -15.92 -20.95
C PHE A 234 3.88 -15.22 -20.34
N SER A 235 5.01 -15.23 -21.05
CA SER A 235 6.25 -14.57 -20.62
C SER A 235 6.04 -13.07 -20.43
N ASN A 236 5.45 -12.40 -21.43
CA ASN A 236 5.15 -10.96 -21.37
C ASN A 236 4.22 -10.60 -20.21
N LEU A 237 3.19 -11.43 -19.96
CA LEU A 237 2.26 -11.22 -18.86
C LEU A 237 2.94 -11.40 -17.50
N ILE A 238 3.86 -12.37 -17.34
CA ILE A 238 4.61 -12.48 -16.09
C ILE A 238 5.56 -11.30 -15.90
N PHE A 239 6.30 -10.87 -16.92
CA PHE A 239 7.16 -9.69 -16.81
C PHE A 239 6.35 -8.43 -16.49
N THR A 240 5.16 -8.29 -17.08
CA THR A 240 4.22 -7.21 -16.75
C THR A 240 3.78 -7.28 -15.30
N ARG A 241 3.38 -8.47 -14.81
CA ARG A 241 3.02 -8.69 -13.41
C ARG A 241 4.18 -8.35 -12.46
N LEU A 242 5.40 -8.75 -12.82
CA LEU A 242 6.60 -8.48 -12.03
C LEU A 242 6.92 -6.99 -11.97
N ALA A 243 6.83 -6.30 -13.11
CA ALA A 243 7.00 -4.86 -13.20
C ALA A 243 5.96 -4.13 -12.34
N LEU A 244 4.68 -4.51 -12.41
CA LEU A 244 3.62 -3.95 -11.56
C LEU A 244 3.87 -4.21 -10.07
N PHE A 245 4.38 -5.39 -9.72
CA PHE A 245 4.64 -5.78 -8.34
C PHE A 245 5.70 -4.88 -7.70
N TYR A 246 6.81 -4.66 -8.40
CA TYR A 246 7.87 -3.76 -7.93
C TYR A 246 7.50 -2.29 -8.09
N ALA A 247 6.70 -1.93 -9.10
CA ALA A 247 6.18 -0.58 -9.25
C ALA A 247 5.31 -0.19 -8.04
N LEU A 248 4.43 -1.09 -7.57
CA LEU A 248 3.63 -0.84 -6.38
C LEU A 248 4.51 -0.69 -5.13
N ALA A 249 5.45 -1.60 -4.89
CA ALA A 249 6.37 -1.47 -3.75
C ALA A 249 7.18 -0.18 -3.79
N GLY A 250 7.74 0.14 -4.96
CA GLY A 250 8.58 1.32 -5.19
C GLY A 250 7.79 2.62 -5.04
N GLU A 251 6.59 2.68 -5.62
CA GLU A 251 5.68 3.83 -5.49
C GLU A 251 5.29 4.05 -4.03
N CYS A 252 4.84 3.00 -3.32
CA CYS A 252 4.50 3.10 -1.90
C CYS A 252 5.69 3.55 -1.03
N LEU A 253 6.89 3.01 -1.28
CA LEU A 253 8.10 3.39 -0.55
C LEU A 253 8.51 4.84 -0.83
N LEU A 254 8.47 5.26 -2.09
CA LEU A 254 8.81 6.61 -2.50
C LEU A 254 7.83 7.61 -1.88
N TRP A 255 6.53 7.34 -1.99
CA TRP A 255 5.49 8.14 -1.36
C TRP A 255 5.70 8.21 0.16
N TYR A 256 5.92 7.06 0.81
CA TYR A 256 6.13 7.01 2.26
C TYR A 256 7.34 7.83 2.68
N TYR A 257 8.47 7.72 1.98
CA TYR A 257 9.66 8.52 2.23
C TYR A 257 9.38 10.04 2.12
N MET A 258 8.68 10.46 1.06
CA MET A 258 8.30 11.86 0.88
C MET A 258 7.38 12.35 2.01
N ALA A 259 6.36 11.56 2.36
CA ALA A 259 5.41 11.88 3.42
C ALA A 259 6.09 11.99 4.79
N LEU A 260 7.01 11.07 5.13
CA LEU A 260 7.80 11.15 6.36
C LEU A 260 8.68 12.41 6.42
N ASN A 261 9.32 12.77 5.30
CA ASN A 261 10.14 13.98 5.23
C ASN A 261 9.32 15.27 5.36
N GLU A 262 8.11 15.29 4.81
CA GLU A 262 7.18 16.40 5.01
C GLU A 262 6.73 16.51 6.47
N LEU A 263 6.33 15.40 7.09
CA LEU A 263 5.96 15.35 8.51
C LEU A 263 7.12 15.79 9.43
N LYS A 264 8.34 15.32 9.15
CA LYS A 264 9.54 15.72 9.90
C LYS A 264 9.84 17.21 9.75
N ARG A 265 9.71 17.77 8.54
CA ARG A 265 9.89 19.21 8.28
C ARG A 265 8.86 20.03 9.04
N GLU A 266 7.60 19.62 9.05
CA GLU A 266 6.54 20.28 9.81
C GLU A 266 6.85 20.27 11.32
N CYS A 267 7.19 19.10 11.89
CA CYS A 267 7.53 19.00 13.31
C CYS A 267 8.71 19.91 13.68
N ILE A 268 9.80 19.88 12.93
CA ILE A 268 10.99 20.70 13.21
C ILE A 268 10.65 22.21 13.13
N ALA A 269 9.83 22.62 12.15
CA ALA A 269 9.43 24.02 12.01
C ALA A 269 8.64 24.50 13.24
N VAL A 270 7.65 23.71 13.69
CA VAL A 270 6.86 24.02 14.89
C VAL A 270 7.74 24.09 16.14
N LEU A 271 8.65 23.13 16.30
CA LEU A 271 9.57 23.06 17.45
C LEU A 271 10.56 24.24 17.47
N ARG A 272 11.08 24.66 16.32
CA ARG A 272 11.98 25.82 16.27
C ARG A 272 11.26 27.13 16.64
N ILE A 273 10.02 27.29 16.20
CA ILE A 273 9.20 28.46 16.54
C ILE A 273 8.90 28.46 18.05
N SER A 274 8.60 27.30 18.64
CA SER A 274 8.32 27.20 20.08
C SER A 274 9.56 27.46 20.94
N VAL A 275 10.75 27.00 20.53
CA VAL A 275 12.02 27.24 21.24
C VAL A 275 12.48 28.70 21.12
N SER A 276 12.46 29.28 19.92
CA SER A 276 12.91 30.67 19.70
C SER A 276 12.09 31.68 20.51
N ARG A 277 10.82 31.38 20.79
CA ARG A 277 9.94 32.20 21.63
C ARG A 277 10.12 32.00 23.15
N LYS A 278 10.74 30.91 23.61
CA LYS A 278 11.07 30.74 25.03
C LYS A 278 12.31 31.55 25.45
N GLN A 279 13.10 32.02 24.47
CA GLN A 279 14.32 32.78 24.69
C GLN A 279 14.13 34.30 24.53
N SER A 280 12.98 34.75 24.03
CA SER A 280 12.57 36.16 23.90
C SER A 280 11.67 36.57 25.05
#